data_AF-A0A2S6WWJ7-F1
#
_entry.id   AF-A0A2S6WWJ7-F1
#
_cell.length_a   1.000
_cell.length_b   1.000
_cell.length_c   1.000
_cell.angle_alpha   90.00
_cell.angle_beta   90.00
_cell.angle_gamma   90.00
#
_symmetry.space_group_name_H-M   'P 1'
#
loop_
_entity.id
_entity.type
_entity.pdbx_description
1 polymer ?
#
loop_
_entity_poly.entity_id
_entity_poly.type
_entity_poly.pdbx_seq_one_letter_code
_entity_poly.pdbx_strand_id
1 'polypeptide(L)'
;MTRPPTAAQRRVIDAADPVTGRLRGTDSQLTALVKRGLAFRHPRPPHDHFLTPEGHRVRQGITQAPEPEGPGEAPASTGVFAARVGGEEAAAHAGPDRRREVHSAWQGLLELRRMTNPGGDVDRPCGWERTHLVRAAALALEAAGHTPAGQQGGGYRVRQTPQPEAVAVHEPDGEALQACAATLEGAGWQVSEHREPRTGSRYLLASPRRA
;
A
#
# COMPACT_ATOMS: atom_id res chain seq x y z
N MET A 1 -0.92 29.96 14.00
CA MET A 1 -0.88 28.80 14.91
C MET A 1 -2.30 28.34 15.19
N THR A 2 -2.74 27.25 14.57
CA THR A 2 -4.09 26.71 14.73
C THR A 2 -4.19 25.98 16.07
N ARG A 3 -5.12 26.39 16.95
CA ARG A 3 -5.36 25.77 18.27
C ARG A 3 -5.51 24.25 18.13
N PRO A 4 -5.04 23.40 19.05
CA PRO A 4 -5.21 21.94 18.94
C PRO A 4 -6.69 21.50 18.86
N PRO A 5 -7.00 20.33 18.27
CA PRO A 5 -8.35 19.78 18.24
C PRO A 5 -8.86 19.49 19.65
N THR A 6 -10.17 19.62 19.88
CA THR A 6 -10.76 19.18 21.15
C THR A 6 -10.77 17.64 21.25
N ALA A 7 -10.87 17.09 22.46
CA ALA A 7 -10.93 15.63 22.65
C ALA A 7 -12.08 14.97 21.88
N ALA A 8 -13.24 15.64 21.78
CA ALA A 8 -14.37 15.15 20.99
C ALA A 8 -14.07 15.16 19.48
N GLN A 9 -13.40 16.19 18.97
CA GLN A 9 -12.97 16.26 17.57
C GLN A 9 -11.92 15.19 17.25
N ARG A 10 -10.99 14.97 18.19
CA ARG A 10 -9.96 13.94 18.04
C ARG A 10 -10.57 12.55 17.87
N ARG A 11 -11.57 12.19 18.68
CA ARG A 11 -12.30 10.91 18.54
C ARG A 11 -12.94 10.73 17.16
N VAL A 12 -13.53 11.78 16.60
CA VAL A 12 -14.16 11.74 15.25
C VAL A 12 -13.10 11.57 14.15
N ILE A 13 -11.95 12.24 14.28
CA ILE A 13 -10.82 12.11 13.36
C ILE A 13 -10.22 10.70 13.43
N ASP A 14 -10.06 10.16 14.63
CA ASP A 14 -9.47 8.83 14.85
C ASP A 14 -10.39 7.72 14.34
N ALA A 15 -11.71 7.90 14.48
CA ALA A 15 -12.75 6.99 13.99
C ALA A 15 -13.04 7.11 12.48
N ALA A 16 -12.38 8.03 11.76
CA ALA A 16 -12.55 8.17 10.33
C ALA A 16 -12.18 6.88 9.59
N ASP A 17 -12.93 6.56 8.54
CA ASP A 17 -12.69 5.39 7.70
C ASP A 17 -11.21 5.31 7.32
N PRO A 18 -10.54 4.18 7.58
CA PRO A 18 -9.09 4.09 7.44
C PRO A 18 -8.63 4.22 5.99
N VAL A 19 -9.46 3.85 5.02
CA VAL A 19 -9.12 3.82 3.59
C VAL A 19 -9.54 5.12 2.92
N THR A 20 -10.79 5.52 3.07
CA THR A 20 -11.34 6.68 2.35
C THR A 20 -11.14 7.99 3.12
N GLY A 21 -10.87 7.93 4.42
CA GLY A 21 -10.89 9.11 5.28
C GLY A 21 -12.30 9.66 5.53
N ARG A 22 -13.35 8.90 5.18
CA ARG A 22 -14.74 9.28 5.39
C ARG A 22 -15.04 9.40 6.88
N LEU A 23 -15.60 10.54 7.26
CA LEU A 23 -15.99 10.84 8.62
C LEU A 23 -17.44 10.43 8.86
N ARG A 24 -17.72 9.95 10.06
CA ARG A 24 -19.07 9.71 10.58
C ARG A 24 -19.23 10.46 11.90
N GLY A 25 -20.37 11.11 12.09
CA GLY A 25 -20.65 11.91 13.28
C GLY A 25 -21.88 12.79 13.09
N THR A 26 -22.19 13.58 14.11
CA THR A 26 -23.27 14.58 14.02
C THR A 26 -22.86 15.73 13.10
N ASP A 27 -23.82 16.38 12.45
CA ASP A 27 -23.58 17.51 11.54
C ASP A 27 -22.78 18.64 12.21
N SER A 28 -23.00 18.87 13.50
CA SER A 28 -22.29 19.87 14.30
C SER A 28 -20.79 19.55 14.42
N GLN A 29 -20.43 18.28 14.62
CA GLN A 29 -19.04 17.82 14.73
C GLN A 29 -18.33 17.92 13.38
N LEU A 30 -19.01 17.49 12.29
CA LEU A 30 -18.46 17.53 10.94
C LEU A 30 -18.26 18.97 10.45
N THR A 31 -19.25 19.84 10.67
CA THR A 31 -19.14 21.27 10.32
C THR A 31 -18.02 21.97 11.09
N ALA A 32 -17.81 21.62 12.37
CA ALA A 32 -16.73 22.17 13.17
C ALA A 32 -15.33 21.75 12.65
N LEU A 33 -15.19 20.54 12.10
CA LEU A 33 -13.96 20.08 11.46
C LEU A 33 -13.72 20.80 10.12
N VAL A 34 -14.77 21.01 9.33
CA VAL A 34 -14.70 21.76 8.06
C VAL A 34 -14.27 23.21 8.29
N LYS A 35 -14.86 23.90 9.27
CA LYS A 35 -14.48 25.28 9.65
C LYS A 35 -13.01 25.41 10.06
N ARG A 36 -12.40 24.32 10.52
CA ARG A 36 -11.01 24.26 10.94
C ARG A 36 -10.07 23.77 9.84
N GLY A 37 -10.56 23.51 8.63
CA GLY A 37 -9.77 22.99 7.52
C GLY A 37 -9.33 21.53 7.67
N LEU A 38 -9.83 20.81 8.68
CA LEU A 38 -9.45 19.41 8.96
C LEU A 38 -10.32 18.40 8.19
N ALA A 39 -11.45 18.84 7.65
CA ALA A 39 -12.35 18.05 6.83
C ALA A 39 -12.90 18.89 5.67
N PHE A 40 -13.40 18.24 4.63
CA PHE A 40 -14.18 18.87 3.58
C PHE A 40 -15.46 18.08 3.30
N ARG A 41 -16.47 18.77 2.78
CA ARG A 41 -17.75 18.18 2.37
C ARG A 41 -17.72 17.91 0.88
N HIS A 42 -18.05 16.70 0.48
CA HIS A 42 -18.05 16.33 -0.93
C HIS A 42 -19.20 17.02 -1.69
N PRO A 43 -18.95 17.60 -2.88
CA PRO A 43 -19.96 18.37 -3.61
C PRO A 43 -21.08 17.50 -4.18
N ARG A 44 -20.85 16.21 -4.45
CA ARG A 44 -21.90 15.29 -4.92
C ARG A 44 -22.70 14.70 -3.75
N PRO A 45 -24.03 14.52 -3.90
CA PRO A 45 -24.84 13.70 -3.00
C PRO A 45 -24.21 12.31 -2.81
N PRO A 46 -24.23 11.73 -1.59
CA PRO A 46 -24.96 12.15 -0.39
C PRO A 46 -24.27 13.23 0.46
N HIS A 47 -23.26 13.93 -0.07
CA HIS A 47 -22.49 14.96 0.62
C HIS A 47 -21.73 14.49 1.86
N ASP A 48 -21.07 13.34 1.71
CA ASP A 48 -20.19 12.81 2.73
C ASP A 48 -19.04 13.75 3.07
N HIS A 49 -18.54 13.62 4.30
CA HIS A 49 -17.42 14.40 4.81
C HIS A 49 -16.17 13.54 4.84
N PHE A 50 -15.03 14.11 4.43
CA PHE A 50 -13.75 13.42 4.36
C PHE A 50 -12.67 14.27 5.02
N LEU A 51 -11.66 13.61 5.59
CA LEU A 51 -10.47 14.29 6.11
C LEU A 51 -9.71 15.02 4.99
N THR A 52 -9.15 16.18 5.32
CA THR A 52 -8.16 16.87 4.47
C THR A 52 -6.76 16.33 4.77
N PRO A 53 -5.74 16.67 3.95
CA PRO A 53 -4.34 16.34 4.28
C PRO A 53 -3.90 16.81 5.67
N GLU A 54 -4.39 17.97 6.13
CA GLU A 54 -4.13 18.47 7.49
C GLU A 54 -4.83 17.62 8.56
N GLY A 55 -6.09 17.22 8.32
CA GLY A 55 -6.82 16.29 9.17
C GLY A 55 -6.10 14.93 9.31
N HIS A 56 -5.51 14.44 8.23
CA HIS A 56 -4.68 13.23 8.25
C HIS A 56 -3.42 13.39 9.10
N ARG A 57 -2.68 14.51 8.96
CA ARG A 57 -1.50 14.78 9.81
C ARG A 57 -1.86 14.86 11.29
N VAL A 58 -2.98 15.49 11.62
CA VAL A 58 -3.49 15.55 12.99
C VAL A 58 -3.78 14.15 13.51
N ARG A 59 -4.46 13.29 12.73
CA ARG A 59 -4.73 11.88 13.08
C ARG A 59 -3.44 11.10 13.37
N GLN A 60 -2.40 11.32 12.56
CA GLN A 60 -1.09 10.67 12.67
C GLN A 60 -0.25 11.18 13.85
N GLY A 61 -0.62 12.32 14.45
CA GLY A 61 0.16 12.93 15.54
C GLY A 61 1.46 13.62 15.08
N ILE A 62 1.66 13.79 13.76
CA ILE A 62 2.84 14.46 13.21
C ILE A 62 2.71 15.97 13.44
N THR A 63 3.47 16.49 14.39
CA THR A 63 3.59 17.92 14.69
C THR A 63 5.04 18.37 14.51
N GLN A 64 5.55 18.41 13.26
CA GLN A 64 6.63 19.31 12.78
C GLN A 64 7.08 18.95 11.35
N ALA A 65 7.54 19.97 10.61
CA ALA A 65 8.18 19.83 9.30
C ALA A 65 9.69 19.63 9.50
N PRO A 66 10.37 18.71 8.78
CA PRO A 66 11.82 18.57 8.90
C PRO A 66 12.58 19.52 7.97
N GLU A 67 13.58 20.19 8.55
CA GLU A 67 14.66 20.94 7.91
C GLU A 67 15.72 19.95 7.34
N PRO A 68 16.47 20.30 6.27
CA PRO A 68 17.35 19.35 5.60
C PRO A 68 18.79 19.43 6.13
N GLU A 69 19.35 18.29 6.55
CA GLU A 69 20.80 18.13 6.76
C GLU A 69 21.33 16.92 5.98
N GLY A 70 22.33 17.20 5.13
CA GLY A 70 23.67 16.60 5.21
C GLY A 70 23.90 15.18 4.66
N PRO A 71 25.00 14.93 3.91
CA PRO A 71 25.11 13.78 3.03
C PRO A 71 25.90 12.62 3.64
N GLY A 72 25.37 11.39 3.55
CA GLY A 72 26.19 10.20 3.83
C GLY A 72 25.48 8.91 4.21
N GLU A 73 24.37 8.54 3.57
CA GLU A 73 23.92 7.14 3.56
C GLU A 73 22.98 6.94 2.35
N ALA A 74 23.00 5.76 1.72
CA ALA A 74 22.23 5.44 0.52
C ALA A 74 20.77 5.94 0.65
N PRO A 75 20.17 6.52 -0.40
CA PRO A 75 18.99 7.36 -0.25
C PRO A 75 17.88 6.56 0.43
N ALA A 76 17.62 6.90 1.70
CA ALA A 76 16.30 6.72 2.27
C ALA A 76 15.34 7.35 1.28
N SER A 77 14.47 6.52 0.68
CA SER A 77 13.64 6.88 -0.45
C SER A 77 12.97 8.23 -0.19
N THR A 78 13.37 9.21 -0.97
CA THR A 78 12.91 10.60 -1.00
C THR A 78 11.41 10.69 -1.18
N GLY A 79 10.59 10.52 -0.14
CA GLY A 79 9.17 10.92 -0.14
C GLY A 79 8.25 10.27 -1.20
N VAL A 80 8.77 9.38 -2.06
CA VAL A 80 8.02 8.64 -3.08
C VAL A 80 7.65 7.28 -2.54
N PHE A 81 6.40 6.90 -2.78
CA PHE A 81 5.86 5.61 -2.40
C PHE A 81 6.73 4.45 -2.91
N ALA A 82 7.03 3.51 -2.02
CA ALA A 82 7.69 2.26 -2.37
C ALA A 82 6.88 1.06 -1.83
N ALA A 83 6.61 0.08 -2.68
CA ALA A 83 6.02 -1.19 -2.28
C ALA A 83 7.03 -2.01 -1.46
N ARG A 84 6.65 -2.44 -0.26
CA ARG A 84 7.42 -3.25 0.68
C ARG A 84 7.54 -4.67 0.14
N VAL A 85 8.77 -5.11 -0.08
CA VAL A 85 9.08 -6.42 -0.65
C VAL A 85 9.32 -7.48 0.41
N GLY A 86 9.32 -7.11 1.69
CA GLY A 86 9.62 -7.99 2.81
C GLY A 86 11.12 -7.98 3.10
N GLY A 87 11.48 -7.63 4.34
CA GLY A 87 12.86 -7.42 4.78
C GLY A 87 13.21 -5.99 5.10
N GLU A 88 12.32 -5.04 4.84
CA GLU A 88 12.45 -3.70 5.38
C GLU A 88 12.37 -3.73 6.91
N GLU A 89 13.10 -2.83 7.58
CA GLU A 89 12.83 -2.56 8.98
C GLU A 89 11.36 -2.15 9.11
N ALA A 90 10.66 -2.75 10.07
CA ALA A 90 9.25 -2.48 10.29
C ALA A 90 9.10 -1.03 10.76
N ALA A 91 9.05 -0.09 9.81
CA ALA A 91 8.74 1.29 10.10
C ALA A 91 7.36 1.32 10.76
N ALA A 92 7.23 2.14 11.80
CA ALA A 92 6.03 2.31 12.65
C ALA A 92 4.72 2.68 11.91
N HIS A 93 4.71 2.66 10.58
CA HIS A 93 3.63 3.05 9.68
C HIS A 93 2.91 1.85 9.05
N ALA A 94 2.60 0.80 9.81
CA ALA A 94 1.62 -0.23 9.38
C ALA A 94 0.16 0.24 9.58
N GLY A 95 -0.06 1.55 9.74
CA GLY A 95 -1.34 2.17 10.02
C GLY A 95 -2.20 2.48 8.79
N PRO A 96 -3.35 3.14 8.99
CA PRO A 96 -4.31 3.50 7.93
C PRO A 96 -3.70 4.27 6.74
N ASP A 97 -2.67 5.07 7.01
CA ASP A 97 -2.02 5.89 5.99
C ASP A 97 -1.28 5.06 4.95
N ARG A 98 -0.60 3.99 5.39
CA ARG A 98 0.04 3.07 4.46
C ARG A 98 -0.98 2.38 3.56
N ARG A 99 -2.13 1.97 4.12
CA ARG A 99 -3.21 1.35 3.31
C ARG A 99 -3.71 2.31 2.23
N ARG A 100 -3.83 3.60 2.54
CA ARG A 100 -4.18 4.64 1.56
C ARG A 100 -3.14 4.77 0.46
N GLU A 101 -1.88 4.90 0.83
CA GLU A 101 -0.78 5.04 -0.13
C GLU A 101 -0.69 3.83 -1.06
N VAL A 102 -0.77 2.61 -0.50
CA VAL A 102 -0.79 1.35 -1.27
C VAL A 102 -1.98 1.33 -2.22
N HIS A 103 -3.17 1.70 -1.74
CA HIS A 103 -4.36 1.75 -2.58
C HIS A 103 -4.19 2.74 -3.73
N SER A 104 -3.71 3.96 -3.46
CA SER A 104 -3.45 4.96 -4.50
C SER A 104 -2.41 4.48 -5.52
N ALA A 105 -1.34 3.84 -5.07
CA ALA A 105 -0.33 3.26 -5.96
C ALA A 105 -0.89 2.12 -6.81
N TRP A 106 -1.73 1.26 -6.23
CA TRP A 106 -2.41 0.19 -6.97
C TRP A 106 -3.36 0.73 -8.02
N GLN A 107 -4.18 1.73 -7.69
CA GLN A 107 -5.05 2.39 -8.68
C GLN A 107 -4.25 3.04 -9.81
N GLY A 108 -3.12 3.70 -9.49
CA GLY A 108 -2.21 4.24 -10.49
C GLY A 108 -1.63 3.16 -11.42
N LEU A 109 -1.32 1.98 -10.87
CA LEU A 109 -0.84 0.85 -11.65
C LEU A 109 -1.92 0.29 -12.59
N LEU A 110 -3.16 0.13 -12.11
CA LEU A 110 -4.28 -0.31 -12.93
C LEU A 110 -4.59 0.70 -14.05
N GLU A 111 -4.48 1.99 -13.78
CA GLU A 111 -4.62 3.02 -14.80
C GLU A 111 -3.49 2.95 -15.84
N LEU A 112 -2.26 2.70 -15.41
CA LEU A 112 -1.14 2.47 -16.33
C LEU A 112 -1.39 1.25 -17.23
N ARG A 113 -1.93 0.15 -16.68
CA ARG A 113 -2.36 -1.02 -17.47
C ARG A 113 -3.40 -0.63 -18.50
N ARG A 114 -4.47 0.06 -18.08
CA ARG A 114 -5.55 0.53 -18.96
C ARG A 114 -5.04 1.41 -20.12
N MET A 115 -4.02 2.24 -19.86
CA MET A 115 -3.46 3.14 -20.86
C MET A 115 -2.47 2.48 -21.83
N THR A 116 -1.76 1.43 -21.39
CA THR A 116 -0.61 0.88 -22.12
C THR A 116 -0.84 -0.52 -22.69
N ASN A 117 -1.77 -1.28 -22.13
CA ASN A 117 -2.11 -2.60 -22.64
C ASN A 117 -3.05 -2.48 -23.85
N PRO A 118 -2.93 -3.38 -24.84
CA PRO A 118 -3.88 -3.46 -25.95
C PRO A 118 -5.33 -3.59 -25.45
N GLY A 119 -6.23 -2.81 -26.03
CA GLY A 119 -7.65 -2.82 -25.64
C GLY A 119 -7.94 -2.30 -24.23
N GLY A 120 -6.94 -1.78 -23.53
CA GLY A 120 -7.08 -1.30 -22.15
C GLY A 120 -7.26 -2.40 -21.11
N ASP A 121 -6.76 -3.61 -21.39
CA ASP A 121 -6.79 -4.74 -20.46
C ASP A 121 -6.09 -4.40 -19.14
N VAL A 122 -6.80 -4.56 -18.02
CA VAL A 122 -6.29 -4.33 -16.65
C VAL A 122 -5.92 -5.63 -15.93
N ASP A 123 -6.26 -6.79 -16.50
CA ASP A 123 -6.09 -8.12 -15.88
C ASP A 123 -4.69 -8.70 -16.10
N ARG A 124 -3.80 -7.94 -16.75
CA ARG A 124 -2.45 -8.36 -17.11
C ARG A 124 -1.40 -7.28 -16.78
N PRO A 125 -0.23 -7.67 -16.23
CA PRO A 125 0.85 -6.74 -16.02
C PRO A 125 1.34 -6.08 -17.32
N CYS A 126 1.45 -4.75 -17.30
CA CYS A 126 1.90 -3.95 -18.43
C CYS A 126 3.42 -3.93 -18.60
N GLY A 127 3.91 -3.23 -19.64
CA GLY A 127 5.35 -3.13 -19.94
C GLY A 127 6.20 -2.59 -18.80
N TRP A 128 5.69 -1.61 -18.02
CA TRP A 128 6.41 -1.09 -16.86
C TRP A 128 6.54 -2.14 -15.74
N GLU A 129 5.50 -2.93 -15.49
CA GLU A 129 5.54 -3.98 -14.46
C GLU A 129 6.55 -5.07 -14.81
N ARG A 130 6.69 -5.39 -16.11
CA ARG A 130 7.65 -6.37 -16.62
C ARG A 130 9.10 -5.95 -16.39
N THR A 131 9.39 -4.65 -16.31
CA THR A 131 10.72 -4.14 -15.96
C THR A 131 10.92 -3.93 -14.45
N HIS A 132 9.85 -4.03 -13.65
CA HIS A 132 9.85 -3.79 -12.20
C HIS A 132 9.18 -4.93 -11.41
N LEU A 133 9.42 -6.18 -11.81
CA LEU A 133 8.65 -7.35 -11.35
C LEU A 133 8.51 -7.46 -9.83
N VAL A 134 9.61 -7.29 -9.09
CA VAL A 134 9.63 -7.44 -7.63
C VAL A 134 8.70 -6.42 -6.97
N ARG A 135 8.77 -5.15 -7.40
CA ARG A 135 7.93 -4.08 -6.87
C ARG A 135 6.47 -4.25 -7.30
N ALA A 136 6.22 -4.69 -8.53
CA ALA A 136 4.87 -4.93 -9.04
C ALA A 136 4.16 -6.08 -8.28
N ALA A 137 4.83 -7.21 -8.09
CA ALA A 137 4.30 -8.34 -7.32
C ALA A 137 4.07 -7.96 -5.84
N ALA A 138 5.04 -7.28 -5.22
CA ALA A 138 4.89 -6.80 -3.84
C ALA A 138 3.71 -5.84 -3.68
N LEU A 139 3.51 -4.90 -4.63
CA LEU A 139 2.39 -3.97 -4.59
C LEU A 139 1.05 -4.69 -4.70
N ALA A 140 0.93 -5.69 -5.58
CA ALA A 140 -0.29 -6.50 -5.68
C ALA A 140 -0.60 -7.23 -4.36
N LEU A 141 0.43 -7.77 -3.70
CA LEU A 141 0.29 -8.43 -2.41
C LEU A 141 -0.13 -7.47 -1.29
N GLU A 142 0.53 -6.31 -1.16
CA GLU A 142 0.12 -5.30 -0.16
C GLU A 142 -1.29 -4.77 -0.41
N ALA A 143 -1.65 -4.53 -1.67
CA ALA A 143 -2.96 -3.99 -2.04
C ALA A 143 -4.09 -4.96 -1.70
N ALA A 144 -3.82 -6.26 -1.73
CA ALA A 144 -4.73 -7.31 -1.28
C ALA A 144 -4.70 -7.55 0.25
N GLY A 145 -3.82 -6.85 0.99
CA GLY A 145 -3.74 -6.92 2.44
C GLY A 145 -2.79 -7.97 2.99
N HIS A 146 -1.95 -8.59 2.16
CA HIS A 146 -0.88 -9.47 2.65
C HIS A 146 0.14 -8.64 3.43
N THR A 147 0.68 -9.23 4.49
CA THR A 147 1.65 -8.53 5.36
C THR A 147 3.06 -8.79 4.86
N PRO A 148 3.87 -7.76 4.56
CA PRO A 148 5.27 -7.95 4.20
C PRO A 148 6.08 -8.48 5.37
N ALA A 149 7.06 -9.33 5.08
CA ALA A 149 7.94 -9.91 6.10
C ALA A 149 8.71 -8.83 6.88
N GLY A 150 8.57 -8.81 8.20
CA GLY A 150 9.35 -7.95 9.10
C GLY A 150 10.65 -8.61 9.58
N GLN A 151 11.40 -7.94 10.48
CA GLN A 151 12.63 -8.49 11.07
C GLN A 151 12.39 -9.78 11.87
N GLN A 152 11.25 -9.90 12.54
CA GLN A 152 10.89 -11.06 13.37
C GLN A 152 10.40 -12.26 12.54
N GLY A 153 10.44 -12.15 11.20
CA GLY A 153 9.85 -13.15 10.31
C GLY A 153 8.32 -13.07 10.24
N GLY A 154 7.72 -13.97 9.45
CA GLY A 154 6.29 -14.00 9.15
C GLY A 154 5.88 -12.94 8.14
N GLY A 155 5.06 -13.29 7.16
CA GLY A 155 4.70 -12.40 6.05
C GLY A 155 5.50 -12.68 4.78
N TYR A 156 5.02 -12.12 3.67
CA TYR A 156 5.54 -12.44 2.36
C TYR A 156 6.88 -11.74 2.13
N ARG A 157 7.72 -12.38 1.33
CA ARG A 157 8.97 -11.82 0.84
C ARG A 157 9.12 -12.07 -0.64
N VAL A 158 9.15 -10.99 -1.43
CA VAL A 158 9.37 -11.03 -2.88
C VAL A 158 10.84 -10.79 -3.18
N ARG A 159 11.44 -11.68 -3.96
CA ARG A 159 12.86 -11.63 -4.37
C ARG A 159 13.00 -11.79 -5.88
N GLN A 160 14.10 -11.26 -6.40
CA GLN A 160 14.57 -11.64 -7.72
C GLN A 160 14.93 -13.13 -7.75
N THR A 161 14.79 -13.74 -8.92
CA THR A 161 15.18 -15.12 -9.19
C THR A 161 16.10 -15.14 -10.42
N PRO A 162 17.00 -16.13 -10.55
CA PRO A 162 17.79 -16.32 -11.78
C PRO A 162 16.92 -16.59 -13.02
N GLN A 163 15.67 -17.03 -12.84
CA GLN A 163 14.76 -17.24 -13.96
C GLN A 163 14.32 -15.89 -14.54
N PRO A 164 14.48 -15.67 -15.86
CA PRO A 164 14.06 -14.44 -16.51
C PRO A 164 12.55 -14.25 -16.39
N GLU A 165 12.12 -12.99 -16.31
CA GLU A 165 10.70 -12.60 -16.24
C GLU A 165 9.92 -13.18 -15.05
N ALA A 166 10.62 -13.60 -13.98
CA ALA A 166 9.99 -14.18 -12.80
C ALA A 166 10.46 -13.53 -11.50
N VAL A 167 9.67 -13.72 -10.44
CA VAL A 167 10.01 -13.40 -9.05
C VAL A 167 9.75 -14.60 -8.16
N ALA A 168 10.52 -14.71 -7.09
CA ALA A 168 10.29 -15.69 -6.04
C ALA A 168 9.53 -15.04 -4.88
N VAL A 169 8.43 -15.63 -4.44
CA VAL A 169 7.67 -15.20 -3.27
C VAL A 169 7.75 -16.27 -2.19
N HIS A 170 8.23 -15.88 -1.02
CA HIS A 170 8.33 -16.74 0.14
C HIS A 170 7.34 -16.28 1.20
N GLU A 171 6.68 -17.23 1.85
CA GLU A 171 5.84 -17.04 3.03
C GLU A 171 5.98 -18.32 3.86
N PRO A 172 6.41 -18.25 5.13
CA PRO A 172 6.59 -19.44 5.98
C PRO A 172 5.28 -20.19 6.24
N ASP A 173 4.15 -19.49 6.30
CA ASP A 173 2.85 -20.13 6.48
C ASP A 173 2.29 -20.65 5.15
N GLY A 174 1.93 -21.93 5.13
CA GLY A 174 1.49 -22.59 3.89
C GLY A 174 0.16 -22.08 3.36
N GLU A 175 -0.77 -21.70 4.23
CA GLU A 175 -2.08 -21.16 3.85
C GLU A 175 -1.94 -19.74 3.30
N ALA A 176 -1.15 -18.90 3.98
CA ALA A 176 -0.80 -17.56 3.52
C ALA A 176 -0.02 -17.59 2.19
N LEU A 177 0.84 -18.59 1.98
CA LEU A 177 1.52 -18.80 0.69
C LEU A 177 0.51 -19.09 -0.42
N GLN A 178 -0.49 -19.94 -0.18
CA GLN A 178 -1.57 -20.17 -1.17
C GLN A 178 -2.41 -18.92 -1.41
N ALA A 179 -2.70 -18.13 -0.38
CA ALA A 179 -3.40 -16.86 -0.53
C ALA A 179 -2.60 -15.83 -1.36
N CYS A 180 -1.27 -15.81 -1.21
CA CYS A 180 -0.38 -15.03 -2.06
C CYS A 180 -0.46 -15.50 -3.53
N ALA A 181 -0.48 -16.82 -3.77
CA ALA A 181 -0.63 -17.37 -5.11
C ALA A 181 -1.92 -16.92 -5.78
N ALA A 182 -3.07 -17.13 -5.12
CA ALA A 182 -4.37 -16.72 -5.64
C ALA A 182 -4.46 -15.22 -5.93
N THR A 183 -3.82 -14.39 -5.09
CA THR A 183 -3.76 -12.93 -5.30
C THR A 183 -2.96 -12.56 -6.53
N LEU A 184 -1.79 -13.18 -6.71
CA LEU A 184 -0.95 -12.94 -7.88
C LEU A 184 -1.63 -13.43 -9.16
N GLU A 185 -2.30 -14.58 -9.12
CA GLU A 185 -3.11 -15.08 -10.24
C GLU A 185 -4.23 -14.11 -10.63
N GLY A 186 -4.98 -13.61 -9.64
CA GLY A 186 -6.00 -12.58 -9.85
C GLY A 186 -5.42 -11.26 -10.38
N ALA A 187 -4.17 -10.92 -10.05
CA ALA A 187 -3.47 -9.74 -10.54
C ALA A 187 -2.81 -9.93 -11.92
N GLY A 188 -2.94 -11.12 -12.52
CA GLY A 188 -2.47 -11.39 -13.87
C GLY A 188 -1.14 -12.11 -13.99
N TRP A 189 -0.68 -12.76 -12.93
CA TRP A 189 0.53 -13.55 -12.90
C TRP A 189 0.22 -15.03 -13.09
N GLN A 190 1.13 -15.76 -13.72
CA GLN A 190 1.18 -17.21 -13.66
C GLN A 190 2.03 -17.59 -12.45
N VAL A 191 1.51 -18.46 -11.60
CA VAL A 191 2.16 -18.88 -10.37
C VAL A 191 2.41 -20.38 -10.41
N SER A 192 3.59 -20.79 -9.93
CA SER A 192 3.92 -22.21 -9.72
C SER A 192 4.64 -22.36 -8.39
N GLU A 193 4.36 -23.44 -7.67
CA GLU A 193 5.00 -23.71 -6.40
C GLU A 193 6.24 -24.59 -6.57
N HIS A 194 7.31 -24.24 -5.86
CA HIS A 194 8.59 -24.93 -5.87
C HIS A 194 9.09 -25.16 -4.45
N ARG A 195 10.07 -26.05 -4.31
CA ARG A 195 10.77 -26.28 -3.04
C ARG A 195 12.25 -25.99 -3.21
N GLU A 196 12.80 -25.25 -2.26
CA GLU A 196 14.24 -24.98 -2.28
C GLU A 196 15.01 -26.28 -2.01
N PRO A 197 15.98 -26.66 -2.86
CA PRO A 197 16.65 -27.96 -2.76
C PRO A 197 17.39 -28.19 -1.44
N ARG A 198 17.92 -27.12 -0.82
CA ARG A 198 18.72 -27.20 0.40
C ARG A 198 17.91 -27.20 1.69
N THR A 199 16.86 -26.38 1.74
CA THR A 199 16.08 -26.17 2.97
C THR A 199 14.74 -26.90 2.95
N GLY A 200 14.29 -27.36 1.78
CA GLY A 200 12.95 -27.92 1.58
C GLY A 200 11.82 -26.88 1.67
N SER A 201 12.15 -25.60 1.88
CA SER A 201 11.17 -24.53 2.06
C SER A 201 10.38 -24.31 0.77
N ARG A 202 9.06 -24.19 0.91
CA ARG A 202 8.16 -23.89 -0.21
C ARG A 202 8.28 -22.42 -0.60
N TYR A 203 8.22 -22.15 -1.89
CA TYR A 203 8.15 -20.80 -2.43
C TYR A 203 7.35 -20.79 -3.72
N LEU A 204 6.80 -19.64 -4.07
CA LEU A 204 6.13 -19.44 -5.34
C LEU A 204 7.10 -18.82 -6.33
N LEU A 205 7.07 -19.31 -7.56
CA LEU A 205 7.65 -18.64 -8.71
C LEU A 205 6.51 -18.01 -9.50
N ALA A 206 6.51 -16.68 -9.62
CA ALA A 206 5.48 -15.92 -10.30
C ALA A 206 6.07 -15.17 -11.51
N SER A 207 5.42 -15.28 -12.67
CA SER A 207 5.76 -14.55 -13.89
C SER A 207 4.52 -13.87 -14.48
N PRO A 208 4.63 -12.68 -15.11
CA PRO A 208 3.48 -12.06 -15.76
C PRO A 208 2.92 -12.95 -16.88
N ARG A 209 1.58 -13.14 -16.92
CA ARG A 209 0.94 -13.90 -18.01
C ARG A 209 1.31 -13.29 -19.36
N ARG A 210 1.61 -14.14 -20.35
CA ARG A 210 1.91 -13.69 -21.73
C ARG A 210 0.62 -13.30 -22.45
N ALA A 211 0.77 -12.45 -23.47
CA ALA A 211 -0.32 -11.96 -24.30
C ALA A 211 -1.00 -13.11 -25.05
#